data_AF-A0A3D0WS04-F1
#
_entry.id   AF-A0A3D0WS04-F1
#
_cell.length_a   1.000
_cell.length_b   1.000
_cell.length_c   1.000
_cell.angle_alpha   90.00
_cell.angle_beta   90.00
_cell.angle_gamma   90.00
#
_symmetry.space_group_name_H-M   'P 1'
#
loop_
_entity.id
_entity.type
_entity.pdbx_description
1 polymer ?
#
loop_
_entity_poly.entity_id
_entity_poly.type
_entity_poly.pdbx_seq_one_letter_code
_entity_poly.pdbx_strand_id
1 'polypeptide(L)' 'MFKSFFIGEKEIMLPIIQGGMGVGISLSGLASAVANEGGIGVISSAGLGLLYRGKPGDYLKDCIWGLKEE' A
#
# COMPACT_ATOMS: atom_id res chain seq x y z
N MET A 1 -17.51 -9.59 18.76
CA MET A 1 -16.39 -8.63 18.87
C MET A 1 -15.18 -9.26 18.21
N PHE A 2 -14.52 -8.59 17.27
CA PHE A 2 -13.30 -9.11 16.65
C PHE A 2 -12.15 -9.11 17.69
N LYS A 3 -11.27 -10.10 17.60
CA LYS A 3 -10.08 -10.17 18.46
C LYS A 3 -8.93 -9.42 17.77
N SER A 4 -8.26 -8.53 18.50
CA SER A 4 -7.04 -7.88 18.01
C SER A 4 -5.91 -8.90 17.82
N PHE A 5 -4.92 -8.54 17.01
CA PHE A 5 -3.72 -9.35 16.81
C PHE A 5 -2.49 -8.46 16.67
N PHE A 6 -1.31 -9.09 16.74
CA PHE A 6 -0.05 -8.37 16.68
C PHE A 6 0.76 -8.76 15.45
N ILE A 7 1.38 -7.76 14.82
CA ILE A 7 2.48 -7.96 13.87
C ILE A 7 3.72 -7.28 14.44
N GLY A 8 4.69 -8.08 14.88
CA GLY A 8 5.80 -7.57 15.69
C GLY A 8 5.25 -6.92 16.96
N GLU A 9 5.58 -5.66 17.18
CA GLU A 9 5.16 -4.87 18.36
C GLU A 9 3.87 -4.05 18.11
N LYS A 10 3.29 -4.10 16.91
CA LYS A 10 2.09 -3.33 16.57
C LYS A 10 0.83 -4.13 16.83
N GLU A 11 -0.05 -3.62 17.68
CA GLU A 11 -1.42 -4.12 17.83
C GLU A 11 -2.30 -3.61 16.68
N ILE A 12 -3.08 -4.52 16.12
CA ILE A 12 -4.06 -4.24 15.07
C ILE A 12 -5.45 -4.57 15.62
N MET A 13 -6.31 -3.55 15.68
CA MET A 13 -7.63 -3.63 16.30
C MET A 13 -8.58 -4.52 15.51
N LEU A 14 -8.57 -4.40 14.19
CA LEU A 14 -9.38 -5.21 13.29
C LEU A 14 -8.50 -6.22 12.55
N PRO A 15 -8.84 -7.53 12.56
CA PRO A 15 -8.10 -8.55 11.82
C PRO A 15 -8.40 -8.48 10.31
N ILE A 16 -8.28 -7.30 9.71
CA ILE A 16 -8.57 -6.98 8.32
C ILE A 16 -7.32 -6.38 7.70
N ILE A 17 -6.88 -6.98 6.59
CA ILE A 17 -5.76 -6.50 5.78
C ILE A 17 -6.30 -6.27 4.37
N GLN A 18 -6.15 -5.06 3.86
CA GLN A 18 -6.50 -4.75 2.48
C GLN A 18 -5.49 -5.40 1.53
N GLY A 19 -5.98 -6.08 0.50
CA GLY A 19 -5.12 -6.69 -0.52
C GLY A 19 -4.42 -5.64 -1.38
N GLY A 20 -3.10 -5.78 -1.58
CA GLY A 20 -2.29 -4.85 -2.38
C GLY A 20 -2.47 -5.05 -3.89
N MET A 21 -3.47 -4.42 -4.49
CA MET A 21 -3.71 -4.42 -5.94
C MET A 21 -2.83 -3.37 -6.65
N GLY A 22 -2.06 -3.81 -7.63
CA GLY A 22 -1.14 -2.95 -8.39
C GLY A 22 -1.82 -2.03 -9.40
N VAL A 23 -1.01 -1.38 -10.24
CA VAL A 23 -1.45 -0.49 -11.36
C VAL A 23 -2.36 0.64 -10.87
N GLY A 24 -2.03 1.22 -9.70
CA GLY A 24 -2.73 2.39 -9.20
C GLY A 24 -4.00 2.16 -8.41
N ILE A 25 -4.34 0.92 -8.07
CA ILE A 25 -5.56 0.62 -7.32
C ILE A 25 -5.34 0.81 -5.81
N SER A 26 -4.28 0.21 -5.27
CA SER A 26 -3.95 0.29 -3.84
C SER A 26 -2.87 1.34 -3.58
N LEU A 27 -3.33 2.59 -3.47
CA LEU A 27 -2.52 3.79 -3.24
C LEU A 27 -2.75 4.36 -1.82
N SER A 28 -2.05 5.45 -1.48
CA SER A 28 -2.07 6.08 -0.15
C SER A 28 -3.48 6.41 0.35
N GLY A 29 -4.38 6.86 -0.53
CA GLY A 29 -5.77 7.15 -0.18
C GLY A 29 -6.54 5.95 0.35
N LEU A 30 -6.50 4.81 -0.34
CA LEU A 30 -7.18 3.59 0.11
C LEU A 30 -6.49 2.99 1.33
N ALA A 31 -5.15 2.92 1.31
CA ALA A 31 -4.38 2.37 2.42
C ALA A 31 -4.59 3.16 3.72
N SER A 32 -4.57 4.50 3.65
CA SER A 32 -4.82 5.36 4.81
C SER A 32 -6.26 5.25 5.31
N ALA A 33 -7.26 5.17 4.42
CA ALA A 33 -8.65 4.96 4.83
C ALA A 33 -8.80 3.65 5.63
N VAL A 34 -8.22 2.54 5.16
CA VAL A 34 -8.25 1.25 5.88
C VAL A 34 -7.54 1.32 7.22
N ALA A 35 -6.37 1.99 7.28
CA ALA A 35 -5.63 2.17 8.52
C ALA A 35 -6.39 3.04 9.54
N ASN A 36 -7.07 4.10 9.09
CA ASN A 36 -7.87 4.99 9.94
C ASN A 36 -9.09 4.27 10.55
N GLU A 37 -9.64 3.27 9.86
CA GLU A 37 -10.71 2.41 10.37
C GLU A 37 -10.18 1.27 11.27
N GLY A 38 -8.87 1.20 11.53
CA GLY A 38 -8.25 0.24 12.46
C GLY A 38 -7.82 -1.09 11.84
N GLY A 39 -7.86 -1.21 10.52
CA GLY A 39 -7.26 -2.32 9.77
C GLY A 39 -5.83 -2.04 9.32
N ILE A 40 -5.30 -2.87 8.42
CA ILE A 40 -4.01 -2.63 7.74
C ILE A 40 -4.25 -2.25 6.28
N GLY A 41 -3.88 -1.03 5.93
CA GLY A 41 -3.74 -0.58 4.55
C GLY A 41 -2.44 -1.06 3.91
N VAL A 42 -2.47 -1.36 2.61
CA VAL A 42 -1.34 -1.84 1.82
C VAL A 42 -1.20 -1.02 0.55
N ILE A 43 -0.01 -0.45 0.33
CA ILE A 43 0.35 0.21 -0.93
C ILE A 43 1.06 -0.82 -1.81
N SER A 44 0.58 -1.02 -3.05
CA SER A 44 1.14 -2.03 -3.97
C SER A 44 2.10 -1.39 -4.95
N SER A 45 3.40 -1.66 -4.82
CA SER A 45 4.46 -1.14 -5.70
C SER A 45 4.36 -1.61 -7.16
N ALA A 46 3.66 -2.73 -7.41
CA ALA A 46 3.52 -3.31 -8.72
C ALA A 46 2.74 -2.37 -9.65
N GLY A 47 3.36 -1.92 -10.74
CA GLY A 47 2.68 -1.08 -11.73
C GLY A 47 2.60 0.41 -11.38
N LEU A 48 3.17 0.88 -10.24
CA LEU A 48 3.25 2.33 -9.97
C LEU A 48 4.06 3.09 -11.00
N GLY A 49 5.04 2.45 -11.66
CA GLY A 49 5.82 3.05 -12.73
C GLY A 49 5.01 3.43 -13.98
N LEU A 50 3.75 2.97 -14.07
CA LEU A 50 2.81 3.41 -15.11
C LEU A 50 2.20 4.79 -14.80
N LEU A 51 2.10 5.14 -13.52
CA LEU A 51 1.55 6.40 -13.03
C LEU A 51 2.64 7.44 -12.75
N TYR A 52 3.72 7.01 -12.11
CA TYR A 52 4.84 7.85 -11.71
C TYR A 52 6.08 7.49 -12.53
N ARG A 53 6.42 8.32 -13.51
CA ARG A 53 7.58 8.13 -14.38
C ARG A 53 8.65 9.16 -14.06
N GLY A 54 9.81 8.70 -13.61
CA GLY A 54 10.95 9.58 -13.31
C GLY A 54 11.75 9.90 -14.56
N LYS A 55 12.26 8.87 -15.26
CA LYS A 55 12.97 8.99 -16.54
C LYS A 55 12.67 7.76 -17.41
N PRO A 56 12.49 7.91 -18.72
CA PRO A 56 12.25 6.76 -19.58
C PRO A 56 13.43 5.78 -19.54
N GLY A 57 13.16 4.51 -19.23
CA GLY A 57 14.13 3.43 -19.47
C GLY A 57 14.03 2.20 -18.60
N ASP A 58 13.37 2.23 -17.43
CA ASP A 58 13.34 1.08 -16.52
C ASP A 58 12.07 1.02 -15.67
N TYR A 59 11.14 0.17 -16.09
CA TYR A 59 9.85 -0.04 -15.42
C TYR A 59 9.98 -0.41 -13.94
N LEU A 60 10.98 -1.21 -13.57
CA LEU A 60 11.17 -1.61 -12.17
C LEU A 60 11.65 -0.44 -11.32
N LYS A 61 12.60 0.35 -11.85
CA LYS A 61 13.03 1.58 -11.18
C LYS A 61 11.90 2.59 -11.08
N ASP A 62 11.07 2.71 -12.11
CA ASP A 62 9.90 3.60 -12.08
C ASP A 62 8.86 3.13 -11.05
N CYS A 63 8.66 1.82 -10.85
CA CYS A 63 7.80 1.32 -9.77
C CYS A 63 8.35 1.64 -8.37
N ILE A 64 9.66 1.49 -8.17
CA ILE A 64 10.32 1.87 -6.91
C ILE A 64 10.25 3.39 -6.70
N TRP A 65 10.45 4.16 -7.75
CA TRP A 65 10.32 5.62 -7.73
C TRP A 65 8.90 6.04 -7.39
N GLY A 66 7.90 5.46 -8.06
CA GLY A 66 6.50 5.74 -7.80
C GLY A 66 6.10 5.45 -6.36
N LEU A 67 6.60 4.37 -5.75
CA LEU A 67 6.37 4.10 -4.33
C LEU A 67 6.98 5.16 -3.40
N LYS A 68 8.04 5.88 -3.82
CA LYS A 68 8.61 6.98 -3.01
C LYS A 68 7.79 8.26 -3.11
N GLU A 69 7.13 8.47 -4.25
CA GLU A 69 6.29 9.65 -4.51
C GLU A 69 4.88 9.48 -3.94
N GLU A 70 4.39 8.24 -3.87
CA GLU A 70 3.09 7.85 -3.29
C GLU A 70 3.09 7.80 -1.76
#